data_AF-A0A7V9GK34-F1
#
_entry.id   AF-A0A7V9GK34-F1
#
_cell.length_a   1.000
_cell.length_b   1.000
_cell.length_c   1.000
_cell.angle_alpha   90.00
_cell.angle_beta   90.00
_cell.angle_gamma   90.00
#
_symmetry.space_group_name_H-M   'P 1'
#
loop_
_entity.id
_entity.type
_entity.pdbx_description
1 polymer ?
#
loop_
_entity_poly.entity_id
_entity_poly.type
_entity_poly.pdbx_seq_one_letter_code
_entity_poly.pdbx_strand_id
1 'polypeptide(L)'
;MLVIAQHTISNPEAFWSTAKDVTSHLPSTLKLHSVYPSEDMKSGVCLWEAHTTEEVQKFLDENVGNSAKNVCYKINISAAVGLPEVKENFQFIN
;
A
#
# COMPACT_ATOMS: atom_id res chain seq x y z
N MET A 1 -2.97 1.97 11.06
CA MET A 1 -4.23 1.39 10.52
C MET A 1 -3.93 0.65 9.23
N LEU A 2 -4.79 -0.28 8.81
CA LEU A 2 -4.63 -1.01 7.55
C LEU A 2 -5.32 -0.31 6.39
N VAL A 3 -4.63 -0.25 5.24
CA VAL A 3 -5.05 0.45 4.03
C VAL A 3 -4.88 -0.48 2.84
N ILE A 4 -5.88 -0.57 1.98
CA ILE A 4 -5.72 -1.15 0.65
C ILE A 4 -5.28 -0.05 -0.31
N ALA A 5 -4.29 -0.34 -1.14
CA ALA A 5 -4.04 0.40 -2.38
C ALA A 5 -4.42 -0.47 -3.58
N GLN A 6 -5.24 0.07 -4.48
CA GLN A 6 -5.55 -0.51 -5.78
C GLN A 6 -4.86 0.29 -6.87
N HIS A 7 -4.16 -0.40 -7.76
CA HIS A 7 -3.40 0.19 -8.85
C HIS A 7 -4.04 -0.19 -10.18
N THR A 8 -4.32 0.80 -11.03
CA THR A 8 -4.57 0.61 -12.47
C THR A 8 -3.34 1.09 -13.22
N ILE A 9 -2.57 0.16 -13.76
CA ILE A 9 -1.19 0.39 -14.23
C ILE A 9 -1.18 0.57 -15.75
N SER A 10 -0.71 1.73 -16.22
CA SER A 10 -0.62 2.06 -17.64
C SER A 10 0.73 1.68 -18.26
N ASN A 11 1.79 1.63 -17.46
CA ASN A 11 3.12 1.18 -17.86
C ASN A 11 3.68 0.18 -16.82
N PRO A 12 3.47 -1.14 -17.02
CA PRO A 12 3.91 -2.16 -16.06
C PRO A 12 5.40 -2.15 -15.76
N GLU A 13 6.26 -2.06 -16.79
CA GLU A 13 7.71 -2.09 -16.60
C GLU A 13 8.18 -0.92 -15.70
N ALA A 14 7.73 0.30 -16.04
CA ALA A 14 8.07 1.48 -15.24
C ALA A 14 7.50 1.39 -13.82
N PHE A 15 6.23 1.00 -13.67
CA PHE A 15 5.59 0.89 -12.36
C PHE A 15 6.31 -0.09 -11.44
N TRP A 16 6.56 -1.32 -11.90
CA TRP A 16 7.12 -2.36 -11.05
C TRP A 16 8.61 -2.15 -10.75
N SER A 17 9.37 -1.55 -11.68
CA SER A 17 10.74 -1.12 -11.40
C SER A 17 10.76 -0.06 -10.30
N THR A 18 9.98 1.02 -10.45
CA THR A 18 9.93 2.09 -9.44
C THR A 18 9.38 1.59 -8.11
N ALA A 19 8.34 0.76 -8.11
CA ALA A 19 7.77 0.17 -6.90
C ALA A 19 8.81 -0.64 -6.11
N LYS A 20 9.63 -1.45 -6.79
CA LYS A 20 10.73 -2.20 -6.17
C LYS A 20 11.75 -1.28 -5.51
N ASP A 21 12.13 -0.20 -6.19
CA ASP A 21 13.11 0.75 -5.68
C ASP A 21 12.57 1.49 -4.45
N VAL A 22 11.37 2.06 -4.51
CA VAL A 22 10.82 2.89 -3.41
C VAL A 22 10.43 2.09 -2.18
N THR A 23 10.04 0.82 -2.35
CA THR A 23 9.68 -0.06 -1.22
C THR A 23 10.89 -0.62 -0.47
N SER A 24 12.09 -0.53 -1.05
CA SER A 24 13.32 -0.90 -0.36
C SER A 24 13.72 0.08 0.76
N HIS A 25 13.19 1.31 0.71
CA HIS A 25 13.49 2.40 1.65
C HIS A 25 12.21 3.16 2.04
N LEU A 26 11.24 2.46 2.63
CA LEU A 26 9.99 3.09 3.05
C LEU A 26 10.21 4.07 4.23
N PRO A 27 9.46 5.18 4.26
CA PRO A 27 9.32 6.00 5.46
C PRO A 27 8.88 5.13 6.65
N SER A 28 9.36 5.44 7.86
CA SER A 28 9.03 4.67 9.06
C SER A 28 7.53 4.65 9.41
N THR A 29 6.78 5.61 8.88
CA THR A 29 5.32 5.70 9.02
C THR A 29 4.55 4.77 8.08
N LEU A 30 5.22 4.15 7.11
CA LEU A 30 4.64 3.26 6.11
C LEU A 30 5.22 1.85 6.23
N LYS A 31 4.34 0.86 6.20
CA LYS A 31 4.72 -0.55 6.13
C LYS A 31 3.90 -1.26 5.06
N LEU A 32 4.59 -1.91 4.13
CA LEU A 32 3.99 -2.74 3.10
C LEU A 32 3.93 -4.19 3.59
N HIS A 33 2.73 -4.73 3.75
CA HIS A 33 2.52 -6.11 4.21
C HIS A 33 2.49 -7.11 3.06
N SER A 34 1.86 -6.76 1.94
CA SER A 34 1.68 -7.69 0.82
C SER A 34 1.44 -6.95 -0.49
N VAL A 35 1.84 -7.58 -1.59
CA VAL A 35 1.68 -7.11 -2.97
C VAL A 35 1.11 -8.24 -3.81
N TYR A 36 -0.02 -7.98 -4.47
CA TYR A 36 -0.73 -8.95 -5.30
C TYR A 36 -0.88 -8.39 -6.73
N PRO A 37 0.10 -8.61 -7.61
CA PRO A 37 -0.02 -8.23 -9.01
C PRO A 37 -1.02 -9.13 -9.75
N SER A 38 -1.70 -8.59 -10.77
CA SER A 38 -2.40 -9.42 -11.76
C SER A 38 -1.40 -10.16 -12.66
N GLU A 39 -1.83 -11.26 -13.29
CA GLU A 39 -0.98 -12.05 -14.19
C GLU A 39 -0.41 -11.22 -15.35
N ASP A 40 -1.17 -10.25 -15.86
CA ASP A 40 -0.76 -9.34 -16.94
C ASP A 40 -0.01 -8.10 -16.45
N MET A 41 0.20 -7.99 -15.13
CA MET A 41 0.93 -6.90 -14.47
C MET A 41 0.31 -5.50 -14.65
N LYS A 42 -0.93 -5.39 -15.14
CA LYS A 42 -1.65 -4.13 -15.35
C LYS A 42 -2.53 -3.71 -14.18
N SER A 43 -2.66 -4.56 -13.17
CA SER A 43 -3.34 -4.25 -11.93
C SER A 43 -2.53 -4.77 -10.75
N GLY A 44 -2.72 -4.14 -9.60
CA GLY A 44 -2.10 -4.58 -8.36
C GLY A 44 -2.97 -4.20 -7.17
N VAL A 45 -2.98 -5.06 -6.16
CA VAL A 45 -3.58 -4.76 -4.86
C VAL A 45 -2.49 -4.90 -3.80
N CYS A 46 -2.32 -3.87 -2.99
CA CYS A 46 -1.34 -3.87 -1.91
C CYS A 46 -2.02 -3.68 -0.55
N LEU A 47 -1.53 -4.38 0.46
CA LEU A 47 -1.91 -4.17 1.85
C LEU A 47 -0.85 -3.34 2.55
N TRP A 48 -1.23 -2.17 3.05
CA TRP A 48 -0.38 -1.23 3.74
C TRP A 48 -0.81 -1.04 5.20
N GLU A 49 0.13 -0.59 6.01
CA GLU A 49 -0.09 -0.03 7.33
C GLU A 49 0.50 1.38 7.40
N ALA A 50 -0.30 2.34 7.88
CA ALA A 50 0.04 3.77 7.96
C ALA A 50 -0.75 4.50 9.06
N HIS A 51 -0.45 5.77 9.35
CA HIS A 51 -1.25 6.57 10.29
C HIS A 51 -2.52 7.11 9.64
N THR A 52 -2.44 7.52 8.36
CA THR A 52 -3.56 8.05 7.56
C THR A 52 -3.71 7.29 6.22
N THR A 53 -4.89 7.32 5.59
CA THR A 53 -5.04 6.73 4.24
C THR A 53 -4.36 7.62 3.20
N GLU A 54 -4.39 8.93 3.46
CA GLU A 54 -3.82 10.00 2.67
C GLU A 54 -2.28 9.89 2.58
N GLU A 55 -1.60 9.42 3.63
CA GLU A 55 -0.17 9.11 3.60
C GLU A 55 0.17 8.09 2.53
N VAL A 56 -0.59 7.00 2.44
CA VAL A 56 -0.38 5.94 1.43
C VAL A 56 -0.71 6.48 0.04
N GLN A 57 -1.83 7.19 -0.11
CA GLN A 57 -2.25 7.78 -1.39
C GLN A 57 -1.18 8.74 -1.92
N LYS A 58 -0.73 9.69 -1.09
CA LYS A 58 0.28 10.68 -1.47
C LYS A 58 1.60 10.01 -1.84
N PHE A 59 2.08 9.06 -1.03
CA PHE A 59 3.30 8.32 -1.32
C PHE A 59 3.23 7.62 -2.68
N LEU A 60 2.13 6.95 -2.99
CA LEU A 60 1.96 6.26 -4.27
C LEU A 60 1.83 7.23 -5.44
N ASP A 61 1.09 8.32 -5.30
CA ASP A 61 0.91 9.29 -6.37
C ASP A 61 2.23 10.02 -6.69
N GLU A 62 3.04 10.33 -5.68
CA GLU A 62 4.36 10.95 -5.87
C GLU A 62 5.37 10.04 -6.56
N ASN A 63 5.35 8.74 -6.26
CA ASN A 63 6.38 7.80 -6.73
C ASN A 63 5.98 7.04 -7.99
N VAL A 64 4.72 6.64 -8.12
CA VAL A 64 4.24 5.78 -9.22
C VAL A 64 3.01 6.36 -9.96
N GLY A 65 2.59 7.59 -9.64
CA GLY A 65 1.45 8.25 -10.30
C GLY A 65 1.63 8.51 -11.80
N ASN A 66 2.87 8.52 -12.29
CA ASN A 66 3.17 8.67 -13.72
C ASN A 66 2.92 7.37 -14.53
N SER A 67 2.88 6.22 -13.87
CA SER A 67 2.73 4.89 -14.50
C SER A 67 1.49 4.13 -14.02
N ALA A 68 0.74 4.67 -13.06
CA ALA A 68 -0.52 4.11 -12.60
C ALA A 68 -1.46 5.16 -12.00
N LYS A 69 -2.75 4.84 -11.99
CA LYS A 69 -3.73 5.49 -11.12
C LYS A 69 -3.89 4.67 -9.85
N ASN A 70 -3.75 5.32 -8.70
CA ASN A 70 -3.85 4.67 -7.38
C ASN A 70 -5.14 5.09 -6.67
N VAL A 71 -5.77 4.15 -5.98
CA VAL A 71 -6.90 4.41 -5.08
C VAL A 71 -6.64 3.73 -3.75
N CYS A 72 -6.58 4.53 -2.69
CA CYS A 72 -6.36 4.04 -1.35
C CYS A 72 -7.62 4.16 -0.48
N TYR A 73 -7.87 3.16 0.36
CA TYR A 73 -8.96 3.21 1.34
C TYR A 73 -8.62 2.44 2.61
N LYS A 74 -9.12 2.95 3.74
CA LYS A 74 -9.04 2.29 5.04
C LYS A 74 -9.83 0.99 5.04
N ILE A 75 -9.25 -0.08 5.56
CA ILE A 75 -9.92 -1.36 5.75
C ILE A 75 -10.91 -1.30 6.92
N ASN A 76 -12.08 -1.88 6.73
CA ASN A 76 -12.98 -2.20 7.83
C ASN A 76 -12.50 -3.48 8.55
N ILE A 77 -11.69 -3.31 9.60
CA ILE A 77 -11.03 -4.41 10.32
C ILE A 77 -12.04 -5.40 10.91
N SER A 78 -13.20 -4.94 11.40
CA SER A 78 -14.19 -5.84 12.04
C SER A 78 -14.90 -6.78 11.06
N ALA A 79 -14.91 -6.45 9.77
CA ALA A 79 -15.51 -7.26 8.72
C ALA A 79 -14.47 -7.97 7.84
N ALA A 80 -13.18 -7.69 8.03
CA ALA A 80 -12.12 -8.24 7.21
C ALA A 80 -11.77 -9.67 7.64
N VAL A 81 -11.44 -10.51 6.66
CA VAL A 81 -10.99 -11.90 6.87
C VAL A 81 -9.61 -12.06 6.23
N GLY A 82 -8.71 -12.76 6.92
CA GLY A 82 -7.35 -13.03 6.40
C GLY A 82 -6.37 -11.86 6.55
N LEU A 83 -6.61 -10.96 7.51
CA LEU A 83 -5.64 -9.92 7.85
C LEU A 83 -4.36 -10.52 8.44
N PRO A 84 -3.18 -9.93 8.17
CA PRO A 84 -1.96 -10.34 8.83
C PRO A 84 -2.04 -10.07 10.33
N GLU A 85 -1.21 -10.75 11.12
CA GLU A 85 -1.04 -10.42 12.53
C GLU A 85 -0.43 -9.02 12.64
N VAL A 86 -1.27 -8.03 12.91
CA VAL A 86 -0.83 -6.68 13.24
C VAL A 86 -0.63 -6.65 14.74
N LYS A 87 0.62 -6.51 15.20
CA LYS A 87 0.88 -6.27 16.62
C LYS A 87 0.32 -4.89 16.96
N GLU A 88 -0.79 -4.83 17.66
CA GLU A 88 -1.29 -3.60 18.24
C GLU A 88 -0.29 -3.10 19.28
N ASN A 89 0.65 -2.27 18.87
CA ASN A 89 1.48 -1.49 19.79
C ASN A 89 0.68 -0.28 20.28
N PHE A 90 -0.46 -0.51 20.93
CA PHE A 90 -1.06 0.48 21.81
C PHE A 90 -0.39 0.36 23.17
N GLN A 91 0.77 1.02 23.34
CA GLN A 91 1.19 1.38 24.69
C GLN A 91 0.23 2.46 25.17
N PHE A 92 -0.77 2.04 25.95
CA PHE A 92 -1.40 2.94 26.89
C PHE A 92 -0.31 3.38 27.88
N ILE A 93 0.22 4.59 27.68
CA ILE A 93 0.95 5.28 28.71
C ILE A 93 -0.12 5.70 29.73
N ASN A 94 -0.20 4.95 30.84
CA ASN A 94 -0.82 5.42 32.08
C ASN A 94 0.15 6.35 32.80
#